data_AF-A0A067E3D5-F1
#
_entry.id   AF-A0A067E3D5-F1
#
_cell.length_a   1.000
_cell.length_b   1.000
_cell.length_c   1.000
_cell.angle_alpha   90.00
_cell.angle_beta   90.00
_cell.angle_gamma   90.00
#
_symmetry.space_group_name_H-M   'P 1'
#
loop_
_entity.id
_entity.type
_entity.pdbx_description
1 polymer ?
#
loop_
_entity_poly.entity_id
_entity_poly.type
_entity_poly.pdbx_seq_one_letter_code
_entity_poly.pdbx_strand_id
1 'polypeptide(L)'
;MYFSKAKLKLFILFFVTSSSNLLIISINCQDDHILSLPRRQVALFIFGDSLFDAGINNYINTTTDYQANFWPYGESFFDYPTGRFSDGRLIPDFIAEYAELPFIPTFLPYHNHDQFTYGVNFASGGAGALVETHQGFVIDLETQLSYFKIVEKLLKQKLGDEEAETLLSEAVYLFGVGGNDYFNLFTSNSSDLHFSKKEFVGMVIGNLTNTIKEIYKRGGRKFAFANLCPLGCLPAMKVLFPGSTSPCVEDAQEFVQLHNKALSELLQELEGELKGFKYAYHDFFTSISQRFNNPSKYGFKEVTACCGSGPYGGLSSCGGKRAIKEYELCDNPNEYLFFDSSHSSEKAYKQIAELMWNGTPDVTGPYNLKMLFEHSTCI
;
A
#
# COMPACT_ATOMS: atom_id res chain seq x y z
N MET A 1 27.59 95.08 -24.68
CA MET A 1 26.49 94.13 -24.36
C MET A 1 26.81 92.83 -25.10
N TYR A 2 27.53 91.88 -24.50
CA TYR A 2 26.99 90.70 -23.76
C TYR A 2 25.85 90.02 -24.52
N PHE A 3 25.99 88.78 -25.01
CA PHE A 3 25.98 87.57 -24.17
C PHE A 3 26.86 86.40 -24.66
N SER A 4 27.25 85.60 -23.67
CA SER A 4 28.18 84.47 -23.65
C SER A 4 27.50 83.14 -24.00
N LYS A 5 28.28 82.23 -24.63
CA LYS A 5 27.89 80.86 -25.01
C LYS A 5 27.92 79.93 -23.79
N ALA A 6 26.79 79.32 -23.45
CA ALA A 6 26.74 78.21 -22.50
C ALA A 6 27.22 76.90 -23.16
N LYS A 7 28.18 76.22 -22.54
CA LYS A 7 28.56 74.82 -22.83
C LYS A 7 28.09 73.95 -21.67
N LEU A 8 27.16 73.04 -21.94
CA LEU A 8 26.71 71.99 -21.01
C LEU A 8 27.73 70.84 -21.03
N LYS A 9 28.32 70.50 -19.88
CA LYS A 9 29.24 69.37 -19.71
C LYS A 9 28.44 68.09 -19.46
N LEU A 10 28.66 67.07 -20.29
CA LEU A 10 28.13 65.72 -20.12
C LEU A 10 29.08 64.91 -19.23
N PHE A 11 28.61 64.42 -18.09
CA PHE A 11 29.33 63.44 -17.25
C PHE A 11 28.96 62.03 -17.71
N ILE A 12 29.96 61.24 -18.10
CA ILE A 12 29.79 59.80 -18.41
C ILE A 12 30.12 59.02 -17.13
N LEU A 13 29.12 58.39 -16.52
CA LEU A 13 29.30 57.37 -15.48
C LEU A 13 29.64 56.03 -16.15
N PHE A 14 30.80 55.45 -15.82
CA PHE A 14 31.13 54.07 -16.17
C PHE A 14 30.47 53.12 -15.15
N PHE A 15 29.49 52.34 -15.58
CA PHE A 15 29.02 51.17 -14.84
C PHE A 15 29.92 49.98 -15.19
N VAL A 16 30.69 49.50 -14.21
CA VAL A 16 31.41 48.23 -14.30
C VAL A 16 30.42 47.12 -13.97
N THR A 17 30.01 46.34 -14.97
CA THR A 17 29.21 45.12 -14.77
C THR A 17 30.16 43.96 -14.48
N SER A 18 30.15 43.49 -13.22
CA SER A 18 30.80 42.24 -12.82
C SER A 18 29.96 41.06 -13.31
N SER A 19 30.36 40.44 -14.41
CA SER A 19 29.79 39.17 -14.86
C SER A 19 30.34 38.03 -14.01
N SER A 20 29.60 37.66 -12.96
CA SER A 20 29.80 36.41 -12.22
C SER A 20 29.45 35.25 -13.16
N ASN A 21 30.45 34.58 -13.71
CA ASN A 21 30.23 33.31 -14.43
C ASN A 21 29.83 32.25 -13.40
N LEU A 22 28.53 32.05 -13.24
CA LEU A 22 27.98 30.87 -12.57
C LEU A 22 28.26 29.68 -13.51
N LEU A 23 29.26 28.86 -13.18
CA LEU A 23 29.48 27.58 -13.84
C LEU A 23 28.30 26.67 -13.45
N ILE A 24 27.24 26.66 -14.27
CA ILE A 24 26.23 25.61 -14.20
C ILE A 24 26.89 24.37 -14.78
N ILE A 25 27.35 23.47 -13.91
CA ILE A 25 27.70 22.12 -14.33
C ILE A 25 26.38 21.42 -14.64
N SER A 26 25.93 21.56 -15.89
CA SER A 26 24.90 20.71 -16.46
C SER A 26 25.49 19.30 -16.49
N ILE A 27 25.03 18.43 -15.60
CA ILE A 27 25.24 16.99 -15.76
C ILE A 27 24.38 16.60 -16.97
N ASN A 28 24.97 16.67 -18.16
CA ASN A 28 24.40 16.05 -19.35
C ASN A 28 24.46 14.54 -19.12
N CYS A 29 23.33 13.92 -18.81
CA CYS A 29 23.13 12.53 -19.19
C CYS A 29 23.13 12.50 -20.71
N GLN A 30 24.26 12.12 -21.29
CA GLN A 30 24.35 11.89 -22.71
C GLN A 30 23.51 10.65 -22.98
N ASP A 31 22.38 10.84 -23.67
CA ASP A 31 21.64 9.76 -24.34
C ASP A 31 22.55 9.20 -25.44
N ASP A 32 23.51 8.38 -25.04
CA ASP A 32 24.13 7.44 -25.97
C ASP A 32 23.02 6.49 -26.41
N HIS A 33 22.84 6.34 -27.72
CA HIS A 33 21.90 5.41 -28.34
C HIS A 33 22.00 4.02 -27.67
N ILE A 34 21.11 3.75 -26.72
CA ILE A 34 21.01 2.46 -26.06
C ILE A 34 20.39 1.50 -27.07
N LEU A 35 21.25 0.66 -27.65
CA LEU A 35 20.88 -0.71 -28.01
C LEU A 35 20.05 -1.23 -26.84
N SER A 36 18.75 -1.47 -27.02
CA SER A 36 17.80 -1.75 -25.93
C SER A 36 18.40 -2.76 -24.94
N LEU A 37 19.00 -2.24 -23.86
CA LEU A 37 19.46 -3.06 -22.76
C LEU A 37 18.19 -3.73 -22.21
N PRO A 38 18.23 -5.02 -21.83
CA PRO A 38 17.07 -5.65 -21.21
C PRO A 38 16.59 -4.75 -20.08
N ARG A 39 15.30 -4.40 -20.08
CA ARG A 39 14.68 -3.61 -19.00
C ARG A 39 15.08 -4.29 -17.70
N ARG A 40 15.86 -3.62 -16.85
CA ARG A 40 16.32 -4.19 -15.59
C ARG A 40 15.08 -4.49 -14.76
N GLN A 41 14.92 -5.75 -14.34
CA GLN A 41 13.77 -6.20 -13.57
C GLN A 41 13.73 -5.45 -12.23
N VAL A 42 12.63 -4.75 -11.96
CA VAL A 42 12.40 -4.06 -10.68
C VAL A 42 11.70 -5.01 -9.72
N ALA A 43 12.30 -5.26 -8.55
CA ALA A 43 11.73 -6.12 -7.51
C ALA A 43 10.56 -5.44 -6.78
N LEU A 44 9.59 -6.23 -6.33
CA LEU A 44 8.43 -5.77 -5.58
C LEU A 44 8.39 -6.43 -4.19
N PHE A 45 8.66 -5.65 -3.13
CA PHE A 45 8.52 -6.09 -1.75
C PHE A 45 7.19 -5.60 -1.18
N ILE A 46 6.41 -6.49 -0.58
CA ILE A 46 5.04 -6.19 -0.15
C ILE A 46 4.94 -6.40 1.37
N PHE A 47 4.42 -5.38 2.06
CA PHE A 47 4.16 -5.36 3.50
C PHE A 47 2.70 -5.04 3.70
N GLY A 48 2.02 -5.72 4.62
CA GLY A 48 0.59 -5.51 4.74
C GLY A 48 -0.17 -6.48 5.60
N ASP A 49 -1.48 -6.42 5.43
CA ASP A 49 -2.43 -7.32 6.04
C ASP A 49 -3.15 -8.21 5.01
N SER A 50 -4.36 -8.67 5.32
CA SER A 50 -5.17 -9.54 4.45
C SER A 50 -5.50 -8.93 3.09
N LEU A 51 -5.48 -7.61 2.94
CA LEU A 51 -5.68 -6.97 1.63
C LEU A 51 -4.57 -7.36 0.65
N PHE A 52 -3.36 -7.63 1.15
CA PHE A 52 -2.16 -7.90 0.36
C PHE A 52 -1.56 -9.31 0.59
N ASP A 53 -2.13 -10.13 1.48
CA ASP A 53 -1.62 -11.47 1.83
C ASP A 53 -1.80 -12.49 0.69
N ALA A 54 -0.68 -13.03 0.20
CA ALA A 54 -0.65 -14.07 -0.84
C ALA A 54 -0.75 -15.52 -0.30
N GLY A 55 -1.08 -15.69 0.99
CA GLY A 55 -1.27 -16.97 1.68
C GLY A 55 -0.18 -17.31 2.69
N ILE A 56 0.55 -16.34 3.24
CA ILE A 56 1.62 -16.62 4.22
C ILE A 56 1.05 -17.26 5.49
N ASN A 57 -0.20 -16.91 5.84
CA ASN A 57 -0.91 -17.43 7.01
C ASN A 57 -1.19 -18.94 6.94
N ASN A 58 -1.00 -19.57 5.77
CA ASN A 58 -1.11 -21.03 5.60
C ASN A 58 0.04 -21.79 6.28
N TYR A 59 1.13 -21.09 6.60
CA TYR A 59 2.39 -21.69 7.07
C TYR A 59 2.75 -21.33 8.51
N ILE A 60 1.85 -20.66 9.22
CA ILE A 60 2.00 -20.33 10.64
C ILE A 60 0.90 -20.99 11.47
N ASN A 61 1.15 -21.14 12.77
CA ASN A 61 0.13 -21.63 13.70
C ASN A 61 -0.87 -20.50 14.00
N THR A 62 -2.03 -20.54 13.36
CA THR A 62 -3.08 -19.51 13.46
C THR A 62 -4.48 -20.13 13.47
N THR A 63 -5.54 -19.30 13.46
CA THR A 63 -6.93 -19.73 13.35
C THR A 63 -7.49 -19.47 11.95
N THR A 64 -8.65 -20.06 11.65
CA THR A 64 -9.39 -19.85 10.40
C THR A 64 -9.90 -18.42 10.20
N ASP A 65 -9.86 -17.57 11.23
CA ASP A 65 -10.23 -16.15 11.12
C ASP A 65 -9.17 -15.37 10.33
N TYR A 66 -7.92 -15.83 10.39
CA TYR A 66 -6.78 -15.25 9.69
C TYR A 66 -6.30 -16.12 8.53
N GLN A 67 -7.13 -17.01 8.03
CA GLN A 67 -6.85 -17.83 6.84
C GLN A 67 -7.97 -17.71 5.80
N ALA A 68 -7.58 -17.89 4.54
CA ALA A 68 -8.46 -17.95 3.38
C ALA A 68 -8.05 -19.11 2.43
N ASN A 69 -7.52 -20.20 3.00
CA ASN A 69 -7.09 -21.42 2.28
C ASN A 69 -8.19 -22.49 2.19
N PHE A 70 -9.44 -22.06 2.11
CA PHE A 70 -10.62 -22.91 1.96
C PHE A 70 -11.62 -22.28 0.98
N TRP A 71 -12.43 -23.12 0.35
CA TRP A 71 -13.52 -22.67 -0.53
C TRP A 71 -14.46 -21.69 0.20
N PRO A 72 -14.96 -20.60 -0.42
CA PRO A 72 -14.87 -20.23 -1.84
C PRO A 72 -13.77 -19.24 -2.23
N TYR A 73 -12.79 -18.97 -1.35
CA TYR A 73 -11.69 -18.08 -1.71
C TYR A 73 -10.93 -18.60 -2.94
N GLY A 74 -10.62 -17.71 -3.89
CA GLY A 74 -9.93 -18.05 -5.15
C GLY A 74 -10.79 -18.58 -6.31
N GLU A 75 -12.13 -18.67 -6.16
CA GLU A 75 -13.05 -19.19 -7.18
C GLU A 75 -13.05 -18.48 -8.54
N SER A 76 -12.73 -17.19 -8.60
CA SER A 76 -12.79 -16.38 -9.83
C SER A 76 -11.56 -16.48 -10.73
N PHE A 77 -10.41 -16.91 -10.20
CA PHE A 77 -9.14 -16.90 -10.96
C PHE A 77 -8.24 -18.10 -10.72
N PHE A 78 -8.07 -18.53 -9.45
CA PHE A 78 -7.14 -19.60 -9.14
C PHE A 78 -7.76 -20.99 -9.27
N ASP A 79 -9.09 -21.10 -9.23
CA ASP A 79 -9.86 -22.34 -9.14
C ASP A 79 -9.60 -23.16 -7.86
N TYR A 80 -8.78 -22.63 -6.93
CA TYR A 80 -8.50 -23.22 -5.62
C TYR A 80 -8.09 -22.13 -4.60
N PRO A 81 -8.29 -22.37 -3.30
CA PRO A 81 -8.02 -21.36 -2.29
C PRO A 81 -6.52 -21.25 -1.98
N THR A 82 -5.92 -20.13 -2.36
CA THR A 82 -4.48 -19.86 -2.17
C THR A 82 -4.14 -19.30 -0.79
N GLY A 83 -5.13 -18.82 -0.03
CA GLY A 83 -4.91 -18.01 1.17
C GLY A 83 -5.10 -16.50 0.96
N ARG A 84 -5.41 -16.06 -0.27
CA ARG A 84 -5.83 -14.68 -0.57
C ARG A 84 -7.26 -14.42 -0.09
N PHE A 85 -7.48 -13.31 0.59
CA PHE A 85 -8.79 -12.91 1.09
C PHE A 85 -9.64 -12.24 0.00
N SER A 86 -9.98 -12.98 -1.04
CA SER A 86 -10.85 -12.55 -2.13
C SER A 86 -11.38 -13.77 -2.92
N ASP A 87 -12.31 -13.54 -3.84
CA ASP A 87 -12.68 -14.55 -4.85
C ASP A 87 -11.54 -14.82 -5.82
N GLY A 88 -10.48 -14.01 -5.87
CA GLY A 88 -9.34 -14.28 -6.75
C GLY A 88 -8.10 -13.48 -6.40
N ARG A 89 -7.57 -12.76 -7.38
CA ARG A 89 -6.36 -11.92 -7.25
C ARG A 89 -6.59 -10.71 -6.34
N LEU A 90 -5.54 -10.35 -5.61
CA LEU A 90 -5.45 -9.14 -4.79
C LEU A 90 -4.76 -8.01 -5.56
N ILE A 91 -4.76 -6.80 -4.98
CA ILE A 91 -4.06 -5.63 -5.55
C ILE A 91 -2.60 -5.96 -5.91
N PRO A 92 -1.76 -6.56 -5.04
CA PRO A 92 -0.36 -6.81 -5.38
C PRO A 92 -0.17 -7.80 -6.53
N ASP A 93 -1.11 -8.72 -6.76
CA ASP A 93 -1.06 -9.67 -7.87
C ASP A 93 -1.22 -8.93 -9.21
N PHE A 94 -2.16 -8.00 -9.28
CA PHE A 94 -2.34 -7.14 -10.46
C PHE A 94 -1.16 -6.20 -10.67
N ILE A 95 -0.60 -5.62 -9.60
CA ILE A 95 0.60 -4.79 -9.71
C ILE A 95 1.79 -5.60 -10.25
N ALA A 96 1.98 -6.84 -9.80
CA ALA A 96 3.00 -7.73 -10.33
C ALA A 96 2.77 -8.02 -11.82
N GLU A 97 1.53 -8.31 -12.24
CA GLU A 97 1.16 -8.52 -13.64
C GLU A 97 1.48 -7.28 -14.51
N TYR A 98 1.12 -6.08 -14.05
CA TYR A 98 1.40 -4.84 -14.79
C TYR A 98 2.90 -4.50 -14.87
N ALA A 99 3.67 -4.92 -13.87
CA ALA A 99 5.12 -4.81 -13.84
C ALA A 99 5.85 -5.93 -14.59
N GLU A 100 5.11 -6.82 -15.26
CA GLU A 100 5.66 -7.99 -15.97
C GLU A 100 6.48 -8.92 -15.04
N LEU A 101 6.08 -8.99 -13.77
CA LEU A 101 6.65 -9.86 -12.74
C LEU A 101 5.84 -11.18 -12.64
N PRO A 102 6.47 -12.29 -12.20
CA PRO A 102 5.69 -13.42 -11.69
C PRO A 102 4.89 -13.01 -10.45
N PHE A 103 3.91 -13.82 -10.03
CA PHE A 103 3.31 -13.63 -8.72
C PHE A 103 4.38 -13.64 -7.64
N ILE A 104 4.36 -12.62 -6.80
CA ILE A 104 5.39 -12.41 -5.79
C ILE A 104 5.28 -13.50 -4.73
N PRO A 105 6.35 -14.29 -4.49
CA PRO A 105 6.31 -15.37 -3.53
C PRO A 105 6.18 -14.82 -2.10
N THR A 106 5.50 -15.56 -1.23
CA THR A 106 5.47 -15.30 0.20
C THR A 106 6.82 -15.63 0.84
N PHE A 107 7.15 -15.00 1.97
CA PHE A 107 8.36 -15.38 2.74
C PHE A 107 8.28 -16.81 3.30
N LEU A 108 7.07 -17.28 3.66
CA LEU A 108 6.82 -18.65 4.11
C LEU A 108 6.01 -19.43 3.05
N PRO A 109 6.28 -20.74 2.84
CA PRO A 109 7.29 -21.52 3.54
C PRO A 109 8.68 -21.09 3.08
N TYR A 110 9.66 -21.16 3.98
CA TYR A 110 11.01 -20.62 3.74
C TYR A 110 11.80 -21.52 2.76
N HIS A 111 11.40 -21.46 1.50
CA HIS A 111 11.88 -22.23 0.35
C HIS A 111 11.91 -21.31 -0.87
N ASN A 112 12.56 -21.73 -1.96
CA ASN A 112 12.63 -20.96 -3.22
C ASN A 112 13.29 -19.57 -3.11
N HIS A 113 14.40 -19.48 -2.37
CA HIS A 113 15.20 -18.24 -2.25
C HIS A 113 15.62 -17.67 -3.61
N ASP A 114 15.61 -18.50 -4.65
CA ASP A 114 15.96 -18.08 -5.99
C ASP A 114 15.04 -17.00 -6.56
N GLN A 115 13.78 -16.97 -6.13
CA GLN A 115 12.77 -16.03 -6.60
C GLN A 115 12.78 -14.70 -5.87
N PHE A 116 13.55 -14.53 -4.78
CA PHE A 116 13.58 -13.28 -4.01
C PHE A 116 14.15 -12.09 -4.80
N THR A 117 14.78 -12.34 -5.94
CA THR A 117 15.21 -11.31 -6.89
C THR A 117 14.05 -10.57 -7.56
N TYR A 118 12.85 -11.18 -7.61
CA TYR A 118 11.61 -10.53 -8.03
C TYR A 118 10.91 -9.77 -6.90
N GLY A 119 11.39 -9.91 -5.66
CA GLY A 119 10.76 -9.41 -4.45
C GLY A 119 10.06 -10.50 -3.64
N VAL A 120 9.46 -10.11 -2.51
CA VAL A 120 8.85 -11.01 -1.53
C VAL A 120 7.62 -10.35 -0.91
N ASN A 121 6.56 -11.15 -0.73
CA ASN A 121 5.36 -10.75 -0.02
C ASN A 121 5.44 -11.19 1.45
N PHE A 122 5.48 -10.20 2.34
CA PHE A 122 5.50 -10.39 3.80
C PHE A 122 4.13 -10.17 4.44
N ALA A 123 3.13 -9.69 3.68
CA ALA A 123 1.82 -9.36 4.20
C ALA A 123 1.11 -10.59 4.79
N SER A 124 0.41 -10.39 5.90
CA SER A 124 -0.20 -11.46 6.70
C SER A 124 -1.63 -11.11 7.10
N GLY A 125 -2.58 -12.01 6.84
CA GLY A 125 -3.98 -11.81 7.22
C GLY A 125 -4.15 -11.45 8.70
N GLY A 126 -4.86 -10.36 8.97
CA GLY A 126 -5.09 -9.83 10.32
C GLY A 126 -3.94 -9.03 10.94
N ALA A 127 -2.81 -8.85 10.25
CA ALA A 127 -1.68 -8.09 10.77
C ALA A 127 -2.03 -6.62 11.02
N GLY A 128 -1.49 -6.09 12.11
CA GLY A 128 -1.44 -4.66 12.40
C GLY A 128 -0.03 -4.09 12.31
N ALA A 129 0.08 -2.77 12.39
CA ALA A 129 1.34 -2.08 12.61
C ALA A 129 1.83 -2.26 14.06
N LEU A 130 0.91 -2.47 15.01
CA LEU A 130 1.21 -2.73 16.41
C LEU A 130 1.37 -4.24 16.66
N VAL A 131 2.36 -4.62 17.46
CA VAL A 131 2.64 -6.03 17.81
C VAL A 131 1.54 -6.66 18.66
N GLU A 132 0.75 -5.83 19.34
CA GLU A 132 -0.39 -6.23 20.15
C GLU A 132 -1.60 -6.63 19.30
N THR A 133 -1.67 -6.19 18.03
CA THR A 133 -2.80 -6.49 17.14
C THR A 133 -2.79 -7.96 16.75
N HIS A 134 -3.78 -8.71 17.26
CA HIS A 134 -3.94 -10.15 17.07
C HIS A 134 -2.68 -10.96 17.43
N GLN A 135 -1.99 -10.52 18.48
CA GLN A 135 -0.71 -11.07 18.91
C GLN A 135 -0.73 -12.61 19.00
N GLY A 136 0.26 -13.25 18.37
CA GLY A 136 0.44 -14.70 18.37
C GLY A 136 -0.32 -15.45 17.28
N PHE A 137 -1.22 -14.78 16.53
CA PHE A 137 -1.96 -15.39 15.42
C PHE A 137 -1.52 -14.90 14.03
N VAL A 138 -0.78 -13.79 13.97
CA VAL A 138 -0.43 -13.09 12.73
C VAL A 138 1.05 -12.72 12.69
N ILE A 139 1.54 -12.33 11.53
CA ILE A 139 2.89 -11.75 11.36
C ILE A 139 2.72 -10.23 11.31
N ASP A 140 2.91 -9.57 12.45
CA ASP A 140 2.85 -8.11 12.59
C ASP A 140 3.93 -7.38 11.77
N LEU A 141 3.76 -6.07 11.57
CA LEU A 141 4.68 -5.27 10.74
C LEU A 141 6.14 -5.30 11.20
N GLU A 142 6.42 -5.37 12.50
CA GLU A 142 7.79 -5.47 13.02
C GLU A 142 8.42 -6.82 12.64
N THR A 143 7.63 -7.89 12.71
CA THR A 143 8.05 -9.23 12.26
C THR A 143 8.22 -9.27 10.73
N GLN A 144 7.34 -8.63 9.96
CA GLN A 144 7.50 -8.50 8.50
C GLN A 144 8.79 -7.79 8.11
N LEU A 145 9.14 -6.70 8.81
CA LEU A 145 10.42 -6.00 8.65
C LEU A 145 11.61 -6.91 9.00
N SER A 146 11.47 -7.76 10.02
CA SER A 146 12.50 -8.73 10.39
C SER A 146 12.72 -9.78 9.30
N TYR A 147 11.66 -10.23 8.62
CA TYR A 147 11.77 -11.10 7.45
C TYR A 147 12.44 -10.41 6.27
N PHE A 148 12.12 -9.14 6.01
CA PHE A 148 12.84 -8.36 5.00
C PHE A 148 14.35 -8.26 5.28
N LYS A 149 14.75 -8.04 6.54
CA LYS A 149 16.16 -8.03 6.95
C LYS A 149 16.87 -9.36 6.69
N ILE A 150 16.14 -10.48 6.73
CA ILE A 150 16.66 -11.80 6.36
C ILE A 150 16.82 -11.88 4.84
N VAL A 151 15.79 -11.49 4.08
CA VAL A 151 15.82 -11.49 2.61
C VAL A 151 16.95 -10.62 2.07
N GLU A 152 17.18 -9.44 2.63
CA GLU A 152 18.31 -8.56 2.27
C GLU A 152 19.67 -9.29 2.38
N LYS A 153 19.89 -10.03 3.48
CA LYS A 153 21.12 -10.79 3.69
C LYS A 153 21.26 -11.92 2.67
N LEU A 154 20.17 -12.61 2.36
CA LEU A 154 20.17 -13.67 1.34
C LEU A 154 20.46 -13.12 -0.05
N LEU A 155 19.90 -11.96 -0.40
CA LEU A 155 20.18 -11.28 -1.66
C LEU A 155 21.66 -10.91 -1.77
N LYS A 156 22.25 -10.34 -0.71
CA LYS A 156 23.69 -10.04 -0.65
C LYS A 156 24.55 -11.30 -0.78
N GLN A 157 24.17 -12.40 -0.13
CA GLN A 157 24.86 -13.68 -0.27
C GLN A 157 24.79 -14.25 -1.69
N LYS A 158 23.66 -14.04 -2.38
CA LYS A 158 23.42 -14.60 -3.72
C LYS A 158 24.03 -13.76 -4.85
N LEU A 159 23.87 -12.43 -4.78
CA LEU A 159 24.23 -11.50 -5.85
C LEU A 159 25.56 -10.78 -5.60
N GLY A 160 26.04 -10.77 -4.36
CA GLY A 160 27.09 -9.86 -3.90
C GLY A 160 26.51 -8.51 -3.48
N ASP A 161 27.33 -7.73 -2.75
CA ASP A 161 26.86 -6.49 -2.11
C ASP A 161 26.41 -5.43 -3.12
N GLU A 162 27.20 -5.16 -4.17
CA GLU A 162 26.92 -4.10 -5.16
C GLU A 162 25.61 -4.35 -5.94
N GLU A 163 25.42 -5.58 -6.43
CA GLU A 163 24.21 -5.93 -7.19
C GLU A 163 22.97 -5.97 -6.29
N ALA A 164 23.10 -6.47 -5.06
CA ALA A 164 22.01 -6.46 -4.09
C ALA A 164 21.63 -5.03 -3.66
N GLU A 165 22.60 -4.15 -3.42
CA GLU A 165 22.35 -2.73 -3.13
C GLU A 165 21.63 -2.03 -4.28
N THR A 166 22.03 -2.30 -5.52
CA THR A 166 21.35 -1.78 -6.70
C THR A 166 19.91 -2.27 -6.76
N LEU A 167 19.68 -3.59 -6.61
CA LEU A 167 18.35 -4.19 -6.60
C LEU A 167 17.45 -3.55 -5.52
N LEU A 168 17.95 -3.40 -4.30
CA LEU A 168 17.19 -2.81 -3.19
C LEU A 168 16.89 -1.33 -3.41
N SER A 169 17.82 -0.57 -4.01
CA SER A 169 17.61 0.84 -4.32
C SER A 169 16.58 1.06 -5.45
N GLU A 170 16.53 0.12 -6.40
CA GLU A 170 15.61 0.16 -7.53
C GLU A 170 14.28 -0.54 -7.24
N ALA A 171 14.15 -1.31 -6.16
CA ALA A 171 12.92 -2.00 -5.80
C ALA A 171 11.79 -1.04 -5.44
N VAL A 172 10.55 -1.52 -5.57
CA VAL A 172 9.35 -0.87 -5.07
C VAL A 172 8.87 -1.59 -3.80
N TYR A 173 8.57 -0.81 -2.77
CA TYR A 173 8.10 -1.29 -1.47
C TYR A 173 6.63 -0.90 -1.29
N LEU A 174 5.72 -1.87 -1.41
CA LEU A 174 4.27 -1.67 -1.37
C LEU A 174 3.73 -1.95 0.05
N PHE A 175 2.93 -1.02 0.58
CA PHE A 175 2.37 -1.04 1.92
C PHE A 175 0.85 -0.92 1.93
N GLY A 176 0.21 -1.75 2.77
CA GLY A 176 -1.21 -1.68 3.10
C GLY A 176 -1.46 -2.34 4.45
N VAL A 177 -1.31 -1.56 5.54
CA VAL A 177 -1.43 -2.03 6.94
C VAL A 177 -1.93 -0.89 7.82
N GLY A 178 -2.58 -1.23 8.94
CA GLY A 178 -3.12 -0.26 9.90
C GLY A 178 -4.61 -0.47 10.18
N GLY A 179 -5.33 -1.08 9.22
CA GLY A 179 -6.78 -1.29 9.33
C GLY A 179 -7.14 -2.18 10.51
N ASN A 180 -6.40 -3.27 10.71
CA ASN A 180 -6.64 -4.20 11.82
C ASN A 180 -6.37 -3.59 13.20
N ASP A 181 -5.43 -2.64 13.33
CA ASP A 181 -5.17 -1.97 14.61
C ASP A 181 -6.42 -1.23 15.11
N TYR A 182 -7.17 -0.62 14.20
CA TYR A 182 -8.43 0.06 14.53
C TYR A 182 -9.63 -0.88 14.58
N PHE A 183 -9.71 -1.85 13.66
CA PHE A 183 -10.80 -2.83 13.65
C PHE A 183 -10.84 -3.65 14.95
N ASN A 184 -9.66 -4.04 15.46
CA ASN A 184 -9.53 -4.81 16.69
C ASN A 184 -10.11 -4.08 17.92
N LEU A 185 -10.17 -2.74 17.91
CA LEU A 185 -10.79 -1.95 19.01
C LEU A 185 -12.30 -2.19 19.13
N PHE A 186 -12.95 -2.65 18.05
CA PHE A 186 -14.39 -2.89 18.00
C PHE A 186 -14.76 -4.36 18.15
N THR A 187 -13.82 -5.27 17.91
CA THR A 187 -14.06 -6.73 17.98
C THR A 187 -13.42 -7.40 19.19
N SER A 188 -12.43 -6.78 19.83
CA SER A 188 -11.87 -7.27 21.08
C SER A 188 -12.68 -6.78 22.28
N ASN A 189 -12.73 -7.60 23.34
CA ASN A 189 -13.34 -7.22 24.62
C ASN A 189 -12.51 -6.17 25.40
N SER A 190 -11.61 -5.41 24.76
CA SER A 190 -10.82 -4.39 25.46
C SER A 190 -11.69 -3.15 25.66
N SER A 191 -12.39 -3.12 26.80
CA SER A 191 -13.27 -2.00 27.19
C SER A 191 -12.52 -0.71 27.54
N ASP A 192 -11.19 -0.73 27.60
CA ASP A 192 -10.38 0.40 28.06
C ASP A 192 -9.32 0.79 27.02
N LEU A 193 -9.71 1.60 26.03
CA LEU A 193 -8.75 2.45 25.31
C LEU A 193 -8.20 3.47 26.32
N HIS A 194 -7.02 3.18 26.87
CA HIS A 194 -6.30 4.13 27.73
C HIS A 194 -5.71 5.33 26.96
N PHE A 195 -5.90 5.37 25.64
CA PHE A 195 -5.37 6.38 24.74
C PHE A 195 -6.50 7.12 24.02
N SER A 196 -6.32 8.41 23.77
CA SER A 196 -7.17 9.13 22.83
C SER A 196 -6.99 8.59 21.40
N LYS A 197 -7.99 8.83 20.53
CA LYS A 197 -7.93 8.43 19.11
C LYS A 197 -6.63 8.89 18.42
N LYS A 198 -6.20 10.13 18.69
CA LYS A 198 -4.97 10.70 18.11
C LYS A 198 -3.70 10.02 18.63
N GLU A 199 -3.63 9.72 19.93
CA GLU A 199 -2.48 9.02 20.50
C GLU A 199 -2.36 7.60 19.92
N PHE A 200 -3.47 6.88 19.82
CA PHE A 200 -3.49 5.54 19.24
C PHE A 200 -3.10 5.55 17.76
N VAL A 201 -3.64 6.51 16.97
CA VAL A 201 -3.19 6.72 15.58
C VAL A 201 -1.69 7.04 15.51
N GLY A 202 -1.19 7.88 16.42
CA GLY A 202 0.23 8.21 16.53
C GLY A 202 1.12 6.98 16.76
N MET A 203 0.66 6.00 17.54
CA MET A 203 1.39 4.73 17.74
C MET A 203 1.50 3.93 16.43
N VAL A 204 0.38 3.76 15.71
CA VAL A 204 0.33 3.06 14.42
C VAL A 204 1.25 3.73 13.39
N ILE A 205 1.14 5.06 13.25
CA ILE A 205 1.96 5.86 12.34
C ILE A 205 3.44 5.83 12.75
N GLY A 206 3.74 5.79 14.04
CA GLY A 206 5.10 5.64 14.56
C GLY A 206 5.77 4.35 14.11
N ASN A 207 5.07 3.21 14.19
CA ASN A 207 5.60 1.91 13.75
C ASN A 207 5.77 1.83 12.23
N LEU A 208 4.84 2.41 11.46
CA LEU A 208 4.99 2.60 10.02
C LEU A 208 6.24 3.44 9.69
N THR A 209 6.41 4.58 10.36
CA THR A 209 7.57 5.47 10.20
C THR A 209 8.88 4.73 10.46
N ASN A 210 8.95 3.97 11.56
CA ASN A 210 10.14 3.18 11.91
C ASN A 210 10.47 2.16 10.81
N THR A 211 9.46 1.45 10.32
CA THR A 211 9.64 0.44 9.25
C THR A 211 10.14 1.07 7.96
N ILE A 212 9.55 2.19 7.53
CA ILE A 212 9.98 2.94 6.35
C ILE A 212 11.43 3.41 6.49
N LYS A 213 11.78 4.01 7.63
CA LYS A 213 13.15 4.50 7.90
C LYS A 213 14.16 3.35 7.94
N GLU A 214 13.81 2.18 8.46
CA GLU A 214 14.69 0.99 8.46
C GLU A 214 14.91 0.42 7.05
N ILE A 215 13.88 0.37 6.21
CA ILE A 215 14.02 -0.04 4.80
C ILE A 215 14.87 0.99 4.03
N TYR A 216 14.64 2.29 4.26
CA TYR A 216 15.41 3.35 3.63
C TYR A 216 16.91 3.29 3.98
N LYS A 217 17.25 3.03 5.25
CA LYS A 217 18.63 2.80 5.71
C LYS A 217 19.30 1.61 5.00
N ARG A 218 18.52 0.67 4.48
CA ARG A 218 18.95 -0.53 3.76
C ARG A 218 18.94 -0.36 2.24
N GLY A 219 18.82 0.87 1.76
CA GLY A 219 18.90 1.21 0.35
C GLY A 219 17.56 1.49 -0.31
N GLY A 220 16.42 1.16 0.31
CA GLY A 220 15.12 1.38 -0.29
C GLY A 220 14.83 2.85 -0.60
N ARG A 221 14.29 3.14 -1.79
CA ARG A 221 14.01 4.52 -2.25
C ARG A 221 12.57 4.75 -2.71
N LYS A 222 11.87 3.72 -3.18
CA LYS A 222 10.58 3.87 -3.88
C LYS A 222 9.49 3.15 -3.11
N PHE A 223 8.60 3.90 -2.48
CA PHE A 223 7.57 3.37 -1.59
C PHE A 223 6.19 3.60 -2.19
N ALA A 224 5.27 2.66 -2.04
CA ALA A 224 3.90 2.80 -2.49
C ALA A 224 2.96 2.44 -1.34
N PHE A 225 1.90 3.23 -1.16
CA PHE A 225 0.93 3.06 -0.08
C PHE A 225 -0.48 3.08 -0.66
N ALA A 226 -1.30 2.14 -0.22
CA ALA A 226 -2.74 2.34 -0.18
C ALA A 226 -3.09 2.88 1.21
N ASN A 227 -3.78 4.02 1.29
CA ASN A 227 -4.33 4.47 2.57
C ASN A 227 -5.45 3.51 3.05
N LEU A 228 -6.00 3.74 4.23
CA LEU A 228 -7.01 2.84 4.78
C LEU A 228 -8.38 3.04 4.11
N CYS A 229 -9.06 1.93 3.82
CA CYS A 229 -10.44 1.92 3.32
C CYS A 229 -11.42 2.54 4.33
N PRO A 230 -12.66 2.88 3.92
CA PRO A 230 -13.72 3.28 4.84
C PRO A 230 -14.14 2.11 5.74
N LEU A 231 -13.35 1.85 6.78
CA LEU A 231 -13.50 0.72 7.70
C LEU A 231 -14.92 0.66 8.29
N GLY A 232 -15.47 1.80 8.71
CA GLY A 232 -16.81 1.89 9.28
C GLY A 232 -17.93 1.48 8.31
N CYS A 233 -17.67 1.46 7.00
CA CYS A 233 -18.64 1.08 5.98
C CYS A 233 -18.57 -0.42 5.59
N LEU A 234 -17.59 -1.16 6.10
CA LEU A 234 -17.47 -2.59 5.80
C LEU A 234 -18.69 -3.37 6.31
N PRO A 235 -19.14 -4.42 5.60
CA PRO A 235 -20.24 -5.27 6.07
C PRO A 235 -20.03 -5.77 7.51
N ALA A 236 -18.82 -6.21 7.86
CA ALA A 236 -18.48 -6.68 9.20
C ALA A 236 -18.68 -5.61 10.29
N MET A 237 -18.26 -4.37 10.03
CA MET A 237 -18.42 -3.28 10.99
C MET A 237 -19.89 -2.92 11.21
N LYS A 238 -20.69 -2.93 10.14
CA LYS A 238 -22.11 -2.61 10.23
C LYS A 238 -22.89 -3.61 11.11
N VAL A 239 -22.51 -4.88 11.10
CA VAL A 239 -23.18 -5.92 11.90
C VAL A 239 -22.92 -5.77 13.40
N LEU A 240 -21.81 -5.14 13.80
CA LEU A 240 -21.53 -4.84 15.21
C LEU A 240 -22.46 -3.76 15.79
N PHE A 241 -23.11 -2.96 14.93
CA PHE A 241 -23.98 -1.84 15.31
C PHE A 241 -25.39 -1.95 14.67
N PRO A 242 -26.16 -3.01 14.97
CA PRO A 242 -27.42 -3.33 14.26
C PRO A 242 -28.55 -2.31 14.45
N GLY A 243 -28.40 -1.35 15.38
CA GLY A 243 -29.35 -0.25 15.61
C GLY A 243 -28.96 1.08 14.96
N SER A 244 -27.80 1.16 14.29
CA SER A 244 -27.39 2.39 13.62
C SER A 244 -28.25 2.63 12.37
N THR A 245 -28.74 3.87 12.21
CA THR A 245 -29.39 4.33 10.97
C THR A 245 -28.37 4.86 9.96
N SER A 246 -27.11 5.02 10.38
CA SER A 246 -26.02 5.44 9.51
C SER A 246 -25.56 4.29 8.62
N PRO A 247 -25.24 4.55 7.34
CA PRO A 247 -24.68 3.53 6.46
C PRO A 247 -23.30 3.03 6.91
N CYS A 248 -22.59 3.78 7.78
CA CYS A 248 -21.26 3.47 8.26
C CYS A 248 -21.12 3.80 9.76
N VAL A 249 -20.20 3.14 10.46
CA VAL A 249 -19.88 3.41 11.87
C VAL A 249 -18.94 4.62 11.98
N GLU A 250 -19.44 5.74 12.49
CA GLU A 250 -18.71 7.02 12.54
C GLU A 250 -17.43 6.97 13.36
N ASP A 251 -17.47 6.30 14.52
CA ASP A 251 -16.30 6.23 15.40
C ASP A 251 -15.12 5.48 14.75
N ALA A 252 -15.41 4.38 14.06
CA ALA A 252 -14.42 3.66 13.27
C ALA A 252 -13.91 4.50 12.09
N GLN A 253 -14.81 5.28 11.49
CA GLN A 253 -14.49 6.16 10.38
C GLN A 253 -13.55 7.31 10.78
N GLU A 254 -13.65 7.83 12.01
CA GLU A 254 -12.78 8.89 12.51
C GLU A 254 -11.33 8.42 12.66
N PHE A 255 -11.09 7.19 13.15
CA PHE A 255 -9.75 6.60 13.21
C PHE A 255 -9.08 6.54 11.83
N VAL A 256 -9.83 6.07 10.83
CA VAL A 256 -9.36 6.00 9.43
C VAL A 256 -9.02 7.38 8.89
N GLN A 257 -9.86 8.39 9.13
CA GLN A 257 -9.61 9.76 8.65
C GLN A 257 -8.37 10.38 9.30
N LEU A 258 -8.20 10.18 10.61
CA LEU A 258 -7.01 10.62 11.33
C LEU A 258 -5.74 9.92 10.80
N HIS A 259 -5.81 8.60 10.59
CA HIS A 259 -4.70 7.82 10.04
C HIS A 259 -4.32 8.30 8.64
N ASN A 260 -5.28 8.38 7.71
CA ASN A 260 -5.02 8.73 6.32
C ASN A 260 -4.41 10.14 6.20
N LYS A 261 -4.89 11.08 7.04
CA LYS A 261 -4.29 12.40 7.15
C LYS A 261 -2.84 12.32 7.67
N ALA A 262 -2.61 11.63 8.79
CA ALA A 262 -1.29 11.53 9.39
C ALA A 262 -0.28 10.80 8.48
N LEU A 263 -0.70 9.77 7.76
CA LEU A 263 0.13 9.07 6.78
C LEU A 263 0.50 9.99 5.61
N SER A 264 -0.45 10.76 5.07
CA SER A 264 -0.16 11.73 4.02
C SER A 264 0.84 12.81 4.49
N GLU A 265 0.69 13.32 5.70
CA GLU A 265 1.60 14.31 6.28
C GLU A 265 3.00 13.71 6.47
N LEU A 266 3.09 12.49 7.04
CA LEU A 266 4.35 11.76 7.21
C LEU A 266 5.09 11.57 5.87
N LEU A 267 4.41 11.16 4.81
CA LEU A 267 5.08 10.89 3.53
C LEU A 267 5.65 12.17 2.90
N GLN A 268 4.97 13.30 3.06
CA GLN A 268 5.49 14.61 2.65
C GLN A 268 6.71 15.03 3.47
N GLU A 269 6.68 14.80 4.79
CA GLU A 269 7.83 15.04 5.67
C GLU A 269 9.04 14.18 5.26
N LEU A 270 8.84 12.88 5.05
CA LEU A 270 9.91 11.96 4.65
C LEU A 270 10.50 12.31 3.28
N GLU A 271 9.70 12.76 2.30
CA GLU A 271 10.20 13.24 1.02
C GLU A 271 11.11 14.48 1.17
N GLY A 272 10.79 15.39 2.10
CA GLY A 272 11.62 16.55 2.42
C GLY A 272 12.90 16.21 3.20
N GLU A 273 12.85 15.17 4.04
CA GLU A 273 13.97 14.75 4.90
C GLU A 273 14.95 13.79 4.22
N LEU A 274 14.44 12.86 3.40
CA LEU A 274 15.18 11.70 2.93
C LEU A 274 15.55 11.84 1.44
N LYS A 275 16.83 12.07 1.16
CA LYS A 275 17.34 12.23 -0.21
C LYS A 275 16.98 11.02 -1.09
N GLY A 276 16.26 11.29 -2.18
CA GLY A 276 15.88 10.27 -3.16
C GLY A 276 14.72 9.38 -2.71
N PHE A 277 14.07 9.69 -1.59
CA PHE A 277 12.80 9.08 -1.22
C PHE A 277 11.71 9.50 -2.22
N LYS A 278 11.08 8.52 -2.85
CA LYS A 278 9.94 8.70 -3.74
C LYS A 278 8.79 7.89 -3.18
N TYR A 279 7.60 8.45 -3.19
CA TYR A 279 6.42 7.72 -2.77
C TYR A 279 5.24 7.86 -3.76
N ALA A 280 4.45 6.81 -3.84
CA ALA A 280 3.10 6.81 -4.38
C ALA A 280 2.12 6.62 -3.23
N TYR A 281 1.11 7.48 -3.14
CA TYR A 281 0.04 7.39 -2.17
C TYR A 281 -1.29 7.32 -2.90
N HIS A 282 -1.98 6.19 -2.78
CA HIS A 282 -3.29 5.97 -3.37
C HIS A 282 -4.39 6.27 -2.35
N ASP A 283 -5.37 7.10 -2.75
CA ASP A 283 -6.58 7.35 -1.98
C ASP A 283 -7.58 6.18 -2.12
N PHE A 284 -7.22 5.07 -1.48
CA PHE A 284 -8.02 3.86 -1.39
C PHE A 284 -9.36 4.12 -0.67
N PHE A 285 -9.35 5.00 0.34
CA PHE A 285 -10.54 5.48 1.04
C PHE A 285 -11.59 5.99 0.05
N THR A 286 -11.25 7.03 -0.69
CA THR A 286 -12.16 7.63 -1.67
C THR A 286 -12.52 6.65 -2.78
N SER A 287 -11.56 5.83 -3.23
CA SER A 287 -11.79 4.84 -4.28
C SER A 287 -12.85 3.80 -3.90
N ILE A 288 -12.82 3.29 -2.66
CA ILE A 288 -13.86 2.39 -2.17
C ILE A 288 -15.17 3.16 -1.92
N SER A 289 -15.12 4.35 -1.30
CA SER A 289 -16.32 5.16 -1.05
C SER A 289 -17.09 5.51 -2.33
N GLN A 290 -16.39 5.81 -3.43
CA GLN A 290 -17.04 6.09 -4.71
C GLN A 290 -17.76 4.86 -5.28
N ARG A 291 -17.18 3.67 -5.14
CA ARG A 291 -17.78 2.39 -5.56
C ARG A 291 -18.97 2.03 -4.68
N PHE A 292 -18.84 2.23 -3.37
CA PHE A 292 -19.92 1.99 -2.42
C PHE A 292 -21.12 2.91 -2.68
N ASN A 293 -20.88 4.20 -2.91
CA ASN A 293 -21.95 5.19 -3.12
C ASN A 293 -22.53 5.18 -4.55
N ASN A 294 -21.79 4.70 -5.55
CA ASN A 294 -22.22 4.68 -6.95
C ASN A 294 -21.90 3.34 -7.63
N PRO A 295 -22.37 2.19 -7.11
CA PRO A 295 -21.91 0.87 -7.54
C PRO A 295 -22.10 0.62 -9.03
N SER A 296 -23.24 1.04 -9.59
CA SER A 296 -23.55 0.86 -11.02
C SER A 296 -22.56 1.57 -11.95
N LYS A 297 -22.00 2.73 -11.55
CA LYS A 297 -20.97 3.45 -12.32
C LYS A 297 -19.69 2.61 -12.48
N TYR A 298 -19.39 1.77 -11.50
CA TYR A 298 -18.22 0.89 -11.50
C TYR A 298 -18.58 -0.55 -11.87
N GLY A 299 -19.81 -0.78 -12.32
CA GLY A 299 -20.31 -2.08 -12.77
C GLY A 299 -20.67 -3.06 -11.64
N PHE A 300 -20.88 -2.60 -10.42
CA PHE A 300 -21.40 -3.41 -9.31
C PHE A 300 -22.91 -3.25 -9.20
N LYS A 301 -23.60 -4.31 -8.80
CA LYS A 301 -25.02 -4.30 -8.43
C LYS A 301 -25.21 -4.24 -6.93
N GLU A 302 -24.34 -4.91 -6.18
CA GLU A 302 -24.45 -5.07 -4.73
C GLU A 302 -23.22 -4.54 -4.00
N VAL A 303 -23.47 -3.97 -2.82
CA VAL A 303 -22.44 -3.45 -1.89
C VAL A 303 -22.49 -4.15 -0.52
N THR A 304 -23.22 -5.25 -0.44
CA THR A 304 -23.14 -6.25 0.65
C THR A 304 -22.06 -7.28 0.31
N ALA A 305 -21.77 -8.20 1.23
CA ALA A 305 -20.87 -9.31 0.95
C ALA A 305 -21.53 -10.31 -0.03
N CYS A 306 -20.77 -10.80 -1.00
CA CYS A 306 -21.17 -11.94 -1.84
C CYS A 306 -21.20 -13.25 -1.04
N CYS A 307 -20.27 -13.41 -0.10
CA CYS A 307 -20.09 -14.61 0.70
C CYS A 307 -20.13 -14.27 2.19
N GLY A 308 -21.09 -14.84 2.91
CA GLY A 308 -21.26 -14.57 4.35
C GLY A 308 -22.66 -14.88 4.84
N SER A 309 -23.01 -14.40 6.03
CA SER A 309 -24.35 -14.58 6.59
C SER A 309 -24.81 -13.37 7.39
N GLY A 310 -26.09 -13.36 7.77
CA GLY A 310 -26.69 -12.27 8.55
C GLY A 310 -26.84 -10.97 7.77
N PRO A 311 -27.16 -9.85 8.46
CA PRO A 311 -27.36 -8.57 7.82
C PRO A 311 -26.16 -8.16 6.95
N TYR A 312 -26.42 -7.74 5.72
CA TYR A 312 -25.40 -7.34 4.73
C TYR A 312 -24.37 -8.43 4.37
N GLY A 313 -24.60 -9.69 4.77
CA GLY A 313 -23.59 -10.75 4.70
C GLY A 313 -22.38 -10.48 5.61
N GLY A 314 -22.54 -9.62 6.61
CA GLY A 314 -21.43 -9.08 7.41
C GLY A 314 -20.95 -9.99 8.54
N LEU A 315 -21.63 -11.10 8.84
CA LEU A 315 -21.07 -12.09 9.77
C LEU A 315 -19.94 -12.86 9.07
N SER A 316 -18.80 -12.99 9.75
CA SER A 316 -17.61 -13.68 9.24
C SER A 316 -17.83 -15.20 9.20
N SER A 317 -18.59 -15.66 8.22
CA SER A 317 -18.96 -17.08 8.04
C SER A 317 -18.60 -17.64 6.67
N CYS A 318 -18.12 -16.81 5.74
CA CYS A 318 -17.76 -17.24 4.39
C CYS A 318 -16.89 -18.51 4.41
N GLY A 319 -17.30 -19.53 3.63
CA GLY A 319 -16.62 -20.84 3.56
C GLY A 319 -16.91 -21.81 4.71
N GLY A 320 -17.63 -21.38 5.75
CA GLY A 320 -18.13 -22.24 6.82
C GLY A 320 -17.05 -22.90 7.69
N LYS A 321 -15.85 -22.31 7.73
CA LYS A 321 -14.71 -22.79 8.53
C LYS A 321 -14.50 -22.04 9.84
N ARG A 322 -15.12 -20.87 10.00
CA ARG A 322 -15.02 -20.01 11.18
C ARG A 322 -16.05 -20.39 12.24
N ALA A 323 -16.19 -19.57 13.28
CA ALA A 323 -17.12 -19.81 14.37
C ALA A 323 -18.57 -20.02 13.89
N ILE A 324 -18.99 -19.26 12.87
CA ILE A 324 -20.29 -19.41 12.20
C ILE A 324 -20.07 -20.25 10.95
N LYS A 325 -20.81 -21.37 10.84
CA LYS A 325 -20.63 -22.35 9.76
C LYS A 325 -21.56 -22.10 8.58
N GLU A 326 -22.73 -21.54 8.84
CA GLU A 326 -23.74 -21.23 7.85
C GLU A 326 -23.33 -19.98 7.06
N TYR A 327 -23.35 -20.09 5.73
CA TYR A 327 -23.08 -18.96 4.83
C TYR A 327 -23.88 -19.11 3.55
N GLU A 328 -24.12 -17.98 2.92
CA GLU A 328 -24.60 -17.85 1.55
C GLU A 328 -23.41 -17.44 0.67
N LEU A 329 -23.43 -17.86 -0.59
CA LEU A 329 -22.49 -17.47 -1.63
C LEU A 329 -23.31 -17.00 -2.83
N CYS A 330 -22.97 -15.82 -3.35
CA CYS A 330 -23.63 -15.27 -4.52
C CYS A 330 -23.27 -16.04 -5.81
N ASP A 331 -24.14 -15.99 -6.82
CA ASP A 331 -23.89 -16.69 -8.10
C ASP A 331 -22.75 -16.07 -8.93
N ASN A 332 -22.46 -14.78 -8.74
CA ASN A 332 -21.47 -14.04 -9.52
C ASN A 332 -20.74 -12.95 -8.70
N PRO A 333 -19.54 -13.23 -8.18
CA PRO A 333 -18.74 -12.26 -7.40
C PRO A 333 -18.46 -10.94 -8.13
N ASN A 334 -18.44 -10.94 -9.47
CA ASN A 334 -18.21 -9.72 -10.27
C ASN A 334 -19.35 -8.68 -10.15
N GLU A 335 -20.49 -9.04 -9.59
CA GLU A 335 -21.60 -8.12 -9.34
C GLU A 335 -21.51 -7.45 -7.97
N TYR A 336 -20.59 -7.89 -7.11
CA TYR A 336 -20.46 -7.45 -5.72
C TYR A 336 -19.18 -6.65 -5.51
N LEU A 337 -19.28 -5.54 -4.76
CA LEU A 337 -18.10 -4.78 -4.33
C LEU A 337 -17.26 -5.57 -3.31
N PHE A 338 -17.93 -6.21 -2.35
CA PHE A 338 -17.29 -7.01 -1.31
C PHE A 338 -17.47 -8.50 -1.59
N PHE A 339 -16.36 -9.24 -1.55
CA PHE A 339 -16.43 -10.70 -1.66
C PHE A 339 -16.91 -11.31 -0.35
N ASP A 340 -16.27 -10.97 0.77
CA ASP A 340 -16.70 -11.40 2.10
C ASP A 340 -17.06 -10.21 2.98
N SER A 341 -17.20 -10.43 4.29
CA SER A 341 -17.62 -9.39 5.23
C SER A 341 -16.64 -8.22 5.38
N SER A 342 -15.38 -8.37 4.93
CA SER A 342 -14.32 -7.38 5.16
C SER A 342 -13.49 -7.06 3.91
N HIS A 343 -13.49 -7.93 2.90
CA HIS A 343 -12.58 -7.86 1.76
C HIS A 343 -13.32 -7.64 0.44
N SER A 344 -12.68 -6.91 -0.47
CA SER A 344 -13.26 -6.59 -1.77
C SER A 344 -13.16 -7.77 -2.75
N SER A 345 -14.02 -7.77 -3.77
CA SER A 345 -13.94 -8.74 -4.86
C SER A 345 -12.70 -8.52 -5.73
N GLU A 346 -12.28 -9.55 -6.47
CA GLU A 346 -11.18 -9.48 -7.44
C GLU A 346 -11.41 -8.35 -8.43
N LYS A 347 -12.65 -8.17 -8.90
CA LYS A 347 -13.01 -7.07 -9.81
C LYS A 347 -12.74 -5.70 -9.19
N ALA A 348 -13.11 -5.51 -7.92
CA ALA A 348 -12.84 -4.26 -7.22
C ALA A 348 -11.34 -4.06 -7.04
N TYR A 349 -10.59 -5.08 -6.63
CA TYR A 349 -9.14 -5.01 -6.53
C TYR A 349 -8.46 -4.72 -7.86
N LYS A 350 -8.93 -5.28 -8.97
CA LYS A 350 -8.43 -4.97 -10.31
C LYS A 350 -8.57 -3.48 -10.63
N GLN A 351 -9.78 -2.93 -10.48
CA GLN A 351 -10.01 -1.51 -10.79
C GLN A 351 -9.20 -0.57 -9.88
N ILE A 352 -8.91 -0.99 -8.64
CA ILE A 352 -8.08 -0.22 -7.71
C ILE A 352 -6.61 -0.33 -8.10
N ALA A 353 -6.13 -1.53 -8.42
CA ALA A 353 -4.77 -1.74 -8.92
C ALA A 353 -4.50 -0.95 -10.20
N GLU A 354 -5.48 -0.81 -11.10
CA GLU A 354 -5.40 0.06 -12.28
C GLU A 354 -5.13 1.53 -11.87
N LEU A 355 -5.91 2.06 -10.92
CA LEU A 355 -5.72 3.42 -10.40
C LEU A 355 -4.38 3.60 -9.66
N MET A 356 -3.93 2.58 -8.94
CA MET A 356 -2.62 2.60 -8.30
C MET A 356 -1.49 2.58 -9.35
N TRP A 357 -1.66 1.81 -10.42
CA TRP A 357 -0.67 1.67 -11.49
C TRP A 357 -0.52 2.94 -12.32
N ASN A 358 -1.60 3.49 -12.86
CA ASN A 358 -1.55 4.58 -13.84
C ASN A 358 -2.50 5.75 -13.54
N GLY A 359 -3.07 5.80 -12.33
CA GLY A 359 -3.97 6.87 -11.92
C GLY A 359 -3.30 8.25 -11.96
N THR A 360 -4.15 9.27 -12.08
CA THR A 360 -3.76 10.66 -12.05
C THR A 360 -3.38 11.11 -10.62
N PRO A 361 -2.60 12.19 -10.46
CA PRO A 361 -2.11 12.64 -9.16
C PRO A 361 -3.19 12.97 -8.11
N ASP A 362 -4.43 13.23 -8.53
CA ASP A 362 -5.58 13.44 -7.63
C ASP A 362 -6.08 12.15 -6.97
N VAL A 363 -5.77 10.98 -7.53
CA VAL A 363 -6.16 9.67 -7.00
C VAL A 363 -4.96 8.90 -6.48
N THR A 364 -3.82 8.99 -7.17
CA THR A 364 -2.55 8.36 -6.80
C THR A 364 -1.41 9.33 -7.05
N GLY A 365 -0.82 9.88 -6.00
CA GLY A 365 0.22 10.91 -6.11
C GLY A 365 1.24 10.89 -4.97
N PRO A 366 2.36 11.63 -5.09
CA PRO A 366 2.77 12.42 -6.25
C PRO A 366 3.26 11.56 -7.43
N TYR A 367 3.67 10.31 -7.18
CA TYR A 367 3.92 9.29 -8.21
C TYR A 367 2.78 8.26 -8.24
N ASN A 368 2.58 7.62 -9.38
CA ASN A 368 1.87 6.34 -9.46
C ASN A 368 2.87 5.18 -9.56
N LEU A 369 2.40 3.94 -9.42
CA LEU A 369 3.30 2.78 -9.41
C LEU A 369 4.04 2.60 -10.74
N LYS A 370 3.39 2.83 -11.90
CA LYS A 370 4.08 2.77 -13.20
C LYS A 370 5.31 3.67 -13.21
N MET A 371 5.19 4.90 -12.72
CA MET A 371 6.34 5.81 -12.61
C MET A 371 7.41 5.29 -11.65
N LEU A 372 7.05 4.68 -10.52
CA LEU A 372 8.05 4.10 -9.60
C LEU A 372 8.80 2.91 -10.22
N PHE A 373 8.12 2.09 -11.03
CA PHE A 373 8.73 0.98 -11.76
C PHE A 373 9.58 1.44 -12.94
N GLU A 374 9.22 2.54 -13.62
CA GLU A 374 9.96 3.05 -14.78
C GLU A 374 11.11 4.00 -14.42
N HIS A 375 11.10 4.65 -13.24
CA HIS A 375 12.19 5.51 -12.81
C HIS A 375 13.37 4.71 -12.24
N SER A 376 14.48 4.74 -12.96
CA SER A 376 15.80 4.39 -12.43
C SER A 376 16.22 5.41 -11.37
N THR A 377 16.85 4.94 -10.29
CA THR A 377 17.53 5.80 -9.31
C THR A 377 18.95 6.08 -9.79
N CYS A 378 19.27 7.33 -10.12
CA CYS A 378 20.68 7.72 -10.25
C CYS A 378 21.30 7.73 -8.83
N ILE A 379 22.22 6.81 -8.57
CA ILE A 379 22.94 6.68 -7.29
C ILE A 379 24.02 7.77 -7.19
#